data_AF-A0A3M7G1Y9-F1
#
_entry.id   AF-A0A3M7G1Y9-F1
#
_cell.length_a   1.000
_cell.length_b   1.000
_cell.length_c   1.000
_cell.angle_alpha   90.00
_cell.angle_beta   90.00
_cell.angle_gamma   90.00
#
_symmetry.space_group_name_H-M   'P 1'
#
loop_
_entity.id
_entity.type
_entity.pdbx_description
1 polymer ?
#
loop_
_entity_poly.entity_id
_entity_poly.type
_entity_poly.pdbx_seq_one_letter_code
_entity_poly.pdbx_strand_id
1 'polypeptide(L)'
;MGSSGDSRAFSDPKEPWRSTEYPQLNLNYEALRHIANYYLPSGHGKCMFIDKVGRGTYHEIRLLELEDGWTCIGRFTRDLQESVAVAESEIATRKHVRKHTSIPVPETYHINLDPTNAVGAPFVLMEHIEGHTLADMWPALKTDYRLAVLSDIAKVLAQLARLRFNVIGSLKMGGVVGQMQNQTIPDHLSGRGPFRSLKDYMLSFLPKDSDRPQDVKALYPAICEEITRFCDAREGIEVLSAPYRLLHGDFDFQNMLFIWESPATPPRLSGIIDWDFSRTAPLYHLCEYPRFILDNDTEIGLYRENRLLREEFVRMLAQNFPKHSRERELVRECFRYKTFALNGFESVFATCTWSAKLEKMLVKDYLEQLQSLREGRKSLPPYNGRGDSPEPDSELSSDDENL
;
A
#
# COMPACT_ATOMS: atom_id res chain seq x y z
N MET A 1 -24.45 -18.24 1.99
CA MET A 1 -23.52 -19.20 2.63
C MET A 1 -22.14 -18.57 2.56
N GLY A 2 -21.51 -18.42 3.73
CA GLY A 2 -20.57 -17.33 4.04
C GLY A 2 -19.29 -17.28 3.22
N SER A 3 -18.95 -16.07 2.76
CA SER A 3 -17.58 -15.67 2.43
C SER A 3 -17.06 -14.81 3.58
N SER A 4 -16.19 -15.39 4.41
CA SER A 4 -15.31 -14.64 5.29
C SER A 4 -14.34 -13.84 4.40
N GLY A 5 -14.69 -12.61 4.11
CA GLY A 5 -13.69 -11.59 3.80
C GLY A 5 -12.95 -11.35 5.11
N ASP A 6 -11.77 -11.95 5.24
CA ASP A 6 -10.84 -11.59 6.31
C ASP A 6 -10.47 -10.12 6.09
N SER A 7 -11.18 -9.24 6.79
CA SER A 7 -10.64 -7.96 7.19
C SER A 7 -9.32 -8.25 7.89
N ARG A 8 -8.22 -7.72 7.35
CA ARG A 8 -6.88 -7.86 7.91
C ARG A 8 -6.76 -7.02 9.20
N ALA A 9 -7.56 -7.35 10.19
CA ALA A 9 -7.37 -6.85 11.54
C ALA A 9 -6.09 -7.48 12.10
N PHE A 10 -5.23 -6.66 12.71
CA PHE A 10 -4.20 -7.16 13.59
C PHE A 10 -4.84 -8.11 14.60
N SER A 11 -4.37 -9.36 14.63
CA SER A 11 -4.84 -10.35 15.60
C SER A 11 -4.39 -9.94 17.00
N ASP A 12 -5.31 -10.01 17.97
CA ASP A 12 -5.02 -9.85 19.40
C ASP A 12 -3.76 -10.65 19.78
N PRO A 13 -2.78 -10.08 20.51
CA PRO A 13 -1.60 -10.81 20.99
C PRO A 13 -1.91 -12.09 21.78
N LYS A 14 -3.18 -12.31 22.19
CA LYS A 14 -3.68 -13.50 22.89
C LYS A 14 -4.44 -14.51 22.02
N GLU A 15 -4.67 -14.25 20.73
CA GLU A 15 -5.46 -15.15 19.88
C GLU A 15 -4.69 -16.41 19.41
N PRO A 16 -5.35 -17.59 19.41
CA PRO A 16 -4.74 -18.84 18.96
C PRO A 16 -4.50 -18.89 17.44
N TRP A 17 -3.50 -19.67 17.04
CA TRP A 17 -2.97 -19.77 15.67
C TRP A 17 -4.01 -20.16 14.61
N ARG A 18 -4.02 -19.46 13.47
CA ARG A 18 -4.61 -19.97 12.22
C ARG A 18 -3.57 -20.82 11.48
N SER A 19 -3.94 -22.01 10.99
CA SER A 19 -2.98 -23.01 10.45
C SER A 19 -2.26 -22.61 9.16
N THR A 20 -2.52 -21.41 8.62
CA THR A 20 -1.93 -20.87 7.39
C THR A 20 -0.94 -19.73 7.63
N GLU A 21 -0.67 -19.36 8.89
CA GLU A 21 0.33 -18.34 9.22
C GLU A 21 1.73 -18.94 9.47
N TYR A 22 2.78 -18.15 9.23
CA TYR A 22 4.15 -18.51 9.62
C TYR A 22 4.26 -18.81 11.13
N PRO A 23 5.18 -19.67 11.58
CA PRO A 23 5.32 -19.93 13.01
C PRO A 23 5.77 -18.69 13.81
N GLN A 24 5.62 -18.74 15.13
CA GLN A 24 6.24 -17.76 16.02
C GLN A 24 7.76 -17.82 15.91
N LEU A 25 8.43 -16.67 15.98
CA LEU A 25 9.88 -16.64 16.06
C LEU A 25 10.35 -16.95 17.49
N ASN A 26 11.31 -17.86 17.60
CA ASN A 26 12.02 -18.12 18.85
C ASN A 26 13.26 -17.21 18.91
N LEU A 27 13.05 -15.97 19.32
CA LEU A 27 14.08 -14.93 19.32
C LEU A 27 15.01 -15.05 20.53
N ASN A 28 16.31 -14.96 20.30
CA ASN A 28 17.30 -14.86 21.37
C ASN A 28 17.38 -13.42 21.90
N TYR A 29 16.65 -13.15 22.99
CA TYR A 29 16.60 -11.84 23.62
C TYR A 29 17.91 -11.39 24.29
N GLU A 30 18.82 -12.31 24.62
CA GLU A 30 20.14 -11.92 25.13
C GLU A 30 21.00 -11.33 24.01
N ALA A 31 21.05 -12.01 22.86
CA ALA A 31 21.72 -11.49 21.67
C ALA A 31 21.09 -10.18 21.19
N LEU A 32 19.75 -10.09 21.19
CA LEU A 32 19.05 -8.87 20.81
C LEU A 32 19.41 -7.67 21.71
N ARG A 33 19.46 -7.86 23.04
CA ARG A 33 19.91 -6.82 23.97
C ARG A 33 21.34 -6.39 23.70
N HIS A 34 22.24 -7.33 23.43
CA HIS A 34 23.63 -7.01 23.13
C HIS A 34 23.75 -6.12 21.88
N ILE A 35 23.03 -6.47 20.82
CA ILE A 35 22.98 -5.68 19.58
C ILE A 35 22.34 -4.31 19.83
N ALA A 36 21.21 -4.26 20.54
CA ALA A 36 20.53 -3.02 20.89
C ALA A 36 21.45 -2.06 21.65
N ASN A 37 22.16 -2.53 22.67
CA ASN A 37 23.08 -1.71 23.46
C ASN A 37 24.26 -1.15 22.65
N TYR A 38 24.62 -1.79 21.54
CA TYR A 38 25.75 -1.38 20.71
C TYR A 38 25.35 -0.43 19.57
N TYR A 39 24.22 -0.70 18.91
CA TYR A 39 23.84 0.01 17.68
C TYR A 39 22.76 1.08 17.86
N LEU A 40 22.03 1.09 18.97
CA LEU A 40 21.06 2.16 19.24
C LEU A 40 21.78 3.47 19.58
N PRO A 41 21.11 4.63 19.42
CA PRO A 41 21.67 5.92 19.80
C PRO A 41 22.24 5.91 21.22
N SER A 42 23.44 6.46 21.39
CA SER A 42 24.12 6.50 22.67
C SER A 42 23.41 7.44 23.66
N GLY A 43 23.48 7.13 24.95
CA GLY A 43 22.96 8.00 26.02
C GLY A 43 21.70 7.48 26.71
N HIS A 44 21.07 6.44 26.15
CA HIS A 44 19.84 5.84 26.69
C HIS A 44 20.08 4.68 27.68
N GLY A 45 21.34 4.26 27.86
CA GLY A 45 21.70 3.14 28.74
C GLY A 45 21.43 1.79 28.09
N LYS A 46 21.18 0.76 28.92
CA LYS A 46 20.94 -0.62 28.45
C LYS A 46 19.48 -0.89 28.11
N CYS A 47 19.23 -1.81 27.20
CA CYS A 47 17.90 -2.37 26.94
C CYS A 47 17.46 -3.26 28.12
N MET A 48 16.39 -2.83 28.79
CA MET A 48 15.85 -3.48 29.98
C MET A 48 14.71 -4.43 29.63
N PHE A 49 13.75 -3.95 28.83
CA PHE A 49 12.53 -4.69 28.48
C PHE A 49 12.43 -4.93 26.97
N ILE A 50 11.83 -6.07 26.63
CA ILE A 50 11.52 -6.47 25.25
C ILE A 50 10.13 -7.07 25.28
N ASP A 51 9.15 -6.29 24.84
CA ASP A 51 7.74 -6.68 24.84
C ASP A 51 7.21 -6.93 23.44
N LYS A 52 6.27 -7.86 23.34
CA LYS A 52 5.54 -8.11 22.09
C LYS A 52 4.40 -7.12 21.96
N VAL A 53 4.47 -6.26 20.95
CA VAL A 53 3.43 -5.24 20.69
C VAL A 53 2.50 -5.60 19.53
N GLY A 54 2.97 -6.42 18.59
CA GLY A 54 2.14 -6.77 17.44
C GLY A 54 2.66 -7.95 16.65
N ARG A 55 1.77 -8.47 15.81
CA ARG A 55 2.04 -9.53 14.83
C ARG A 55 1.24 -9.22 13.58
N GLY A 56 1.93 -9.06 12.46
CA GLY A 56 1.32 -9.07 11.12
C GLY A 56 1.56 -10.42 10.44
N THR A 57 1.10 -10.56 9.19
CA THR A 57 1.32 -11.78 8.39
C THR A 57 2.81 -12.10 8.24
N TYR A 58 3.63 -11.08 7.94
CA TYR A 58 5.05 -11.24 7.62
C TYR A 58 5.99 -10.91 8.78
N HIS A 59 5.53 -10.09 9.72
CA HIS A 59 6.41 -9.51 10.73
C HIS A 59 5.91 -9.77 12.14
N GLU A 60 6.86 -10.04 13.03
CA GLU A 60 6.66 -9.99 14.46
C GLU A 60 7.32 -8.71 15.00
N ILE A 61 6.58 -7.93 15.79
CA ILE A 61 7.03 -6.62 16.28
C ILE A 61 7.33 -6.70 17.78
N ARG A 62 8.50 -6.17 18.16
CA ARG A 62 8.93 -6.02 19.55
C ARG A 62 9.16 -4.55 19.88
N LEU A 63 8.72 -4.13 21.05
CA LEU A 63 9.11 -2.86 21.64
C LEU A 63 10.27 -3.12 22.61
N LEU A 64 11.37 -2.42 22.40
CA LEU A 64 12.54 -2.44 23.26
C LEU A 64 12.51 -1.15 24.07
N GLU A 65 12.59 -1.25 25.40
CA GLU A 65 12.67 -0.11 26.31
C GLU A 65 14.04 -0.08 27.01
N LEU A 66 14.68 1.09 27.01
CA LEU A 66 15.99 1.32 27.58
C LEU A 66 15.89 1.91 29.01
N GLU A 67 17.00 1.97 29.73
CA GLU A 67 17.07 2.36 31.15
C GLU A 67 16.45 3.74 31.45
N ASP A 68 16.47 4.68 30.50
CA ASP A 68 15.91 6.02 30.63
C ASP A 68 14.44 6.13 30.17
N GLY A 69 13.83 5.01 29.77
CA GLY A 69 12.48 4.95 29.21
C GLY A 69 12.42 5.21 27.70
N TRP A 70 13.55 5.41 27.02
CA TRP A 70 13.56 5.56 25.57
C TRP A 70 13.23 4.23 24.88
N THR A 71 12.47 4.31 23.79
CA THR A 71 11.91 3.13 23.12
C THR A 71 12.37 2.97 21.67
N CYS A 72 12.52 1.73 21.25
CA CYS A 72 12.85 1.31 19.89
C CYS A 72 11.94 0.17 19.44
N ILE A 73 11.64 0.09 18.15
CA ILE A 73 10.96 -1.06 17.55
C ILE A 73 11.98 -2.04 16.96
N GLY A 74 11.85 -3.32 17.29
CA GLY A 74 12.43 -4.43 16.54
C GLY A 74 11.37 -5.06 15.64
N ARG A 75 11.57 -5.01 14.32
CA ARG A 75 10.72 -5.68 13.32
C ARG A 75 11.45 -6.92 12.80
N PHE A 76 10.84 -8.08 12.96
CA PHE A 76 11.44 -9.38 12.63
C PHE A 76 10.66 -10.10 11.53
N THR A 77 11.34 -10.56 10.49
CA THR A 77 10.72 -11.31 9.39
C THR A 77 10.38 -12.73 9.84
N ARG A 78 9.12 -13.14 9.66
CA ARG A 78 8.62 -14.48 9.98
C ARG A 78 8.92 -15.51 8.88
N ASP A 79 9.01 -15.06 7.64
CA ASP A 79 9.45 -15.89 6.52
C ASP A 79 10.97 -15.84 6.38
N LEU A 80 11.64 -16.85 6.93
CA LEU A 80 13.10 -16.95 6.88
C LEU A 80 13.65 -17.23 5.47
N GLN A 81 12.78 -17.48 4.49
CA GLN A 81 13.13 -17.64 3.08
C GLN A 81 12.80 -16.40 2.25
N GLU A 82 12.23 -15.35 2.85
CA GLU A 82 11.92 -14.11 2.14
C GLU A 82 13.18 -13.51 1.52
N SER A 83 13.04 -13.00 0.30
CA SER A 83 14.12 -12.31 -0.37
C SER A 83 14.54 -11.07 0.40
N VAL A 84 15.84 -11.03 0.73
CA VAL A 84 16.54 -9.87 1.30
C VAL A 84 16.25 -8.58 0.51
N ALA A 85 15.97 -8.69 -0.80
CA ALA A 85 15.65 -7.56 -1.66
C ALA A 85 14.36 -6.82 -1.27
N VAL A 86 13.39 -7.49 -0.63
CA VAL A 86 12.15 -6.86 -0.12
C VAL A 86 12.50 -5.90 1.01
N ALA A 87 13.20 -6.38 2.03
CA ALA A 87 13.64 -5.57 3.15
C ALA A 87 14.58 -4.43 2.71
N GLU A 88 15.54 -4.70 1.83
CA GLU A 88 16.41 -3.66 1.26
C GLU A 88 15.63 -2.59 0.52
N SER A 89 14.59 -2.97 -0.23
CA SER A 89 13.70 -2.05 -0.93
C SER A 89 12.90 -1.19 0.04
N GLU A 90 12.32 -1.79 1.10
CA GLU A 90 11.59 -1.07 2.14
C GLU A 90 12.49 0.00 2.80
N ILE A 91 13.71 -0.41 3.19
CA ILE A 91 14.72 0.50 3.78
C ILE A 91 15.08 1.63 2.80
N ALA A 92 15.32 1.30 1.53
CA ALA A 92 15.64 2.28 0.50
C ALA A 92 14.49 3.29 0.30
N THR A 93 13.25 2.81 0.28
CA THR A 93 12.06 3.65 0.18
C THR A 93 11.95 4.61 1.36
N ARG A 94 12.02 4.13 2.61
CA ARG A 94 11.92 4.99 3.80
C ARG A 94 13.02 6.06 3.82
N LYS A 95 14.26 5.68 3.49
CA LYS A 95 15.37 6.64 3.35
C LYS A 95 15.10 7.69 2.27
N HIS A 96 14.54 7.29 1.13
CA HIS A 96 14.20 8.20 0.05
C HIS A 96 13.07 9.16 0.44
N VAL A 97 12.01 8.66 1.06
CA VAL A 97 10.87 9.46 1.54
C VAL A 97 11.34 10.49 2.56
N ARG A 98 12.06 10.05 3.59
CA ARG A 98 12.61 10.93 4.64
C ARG A 98 13.52 12.02 4.07
N LYS A 99 14.33 11.69 3.05
CA LYS A 99 15.28 12.65 2.45
C LYS A 99 14.60 13.74 1.62
N HIS A 100 13.46 13.44 0.99
CA HIS A 100 12.85 14.33 -0.03
C HIS A 100 11.47 14.86 0.36
N THR A 101 10.93 14.49 1.52
CA THR A 101 9.61 14.88 1.99
C THR A 101 9.65 15.19 3.48
N SER A 102 8.56 15.76 4.01
CA SER A 102 8.34 15.89 5.44
C SER A 102 7.41 14.80 5.99
N ILE A 103 7.18 13.72 5.23
CA ILE A 103 6.36 12.59 5.69
C ILE A 103 7.14 11.89 6.83
N PRO A 104 6.54 11.76 8.02
CA PRO A 104 7.18 11.04 9.12
C PRO A 104 7.20 9.55 8.81
N VAL A 105 8.39 8.98 8.71
CA VAL A 105 8.63 7.54 8.50
C VAL A 105 9.72 7.07 9.47
N PRO A 106 9.72 5.82 9.96
CA PRO A 106 10.66 5.38 11.00
C PRO A 106 12.13 5.44 10.59
N GLU A 107 13.01 5.84 11.51
CA GLU A 107 14.47 5.80 11.32
C GLU A 107 14.97 4.38 11.43
N THR A 108 15.89 3.98 10.57
CA THR A 108 16.58 2.70 10.72
C THR A 108 17.87 2.88 11.51
N TYR A 109 17.97 2.22 12.66
CA TYR A 109 19.17 2.22 13.52
C TYR A 109 20.12 1.07 13.17
N HIS A 110 19.58 -0.14 13.01
CA HIS A 110 20.38 -1.32 12.71
C HIS A 110 19.61 -2.31 11.84
N ILE A 111 20.33 -3.06 11.01
CA ILE A 111 19.76 -4.06 10.12
C ILE A 111 20.65 -5.30 10.17
N ASN A 112 20.02 -6.47 10.32
CA ASN A 112 20.67 -7.74 10.07
C ASN A 112 19.68 -8.68 9.38
N LEU A 113 19.89 -8.90 8.07
CA LEU A 113 18.99 -9.69 7.23
C LEU A 113 19.43 -11.16 7.07
N ASP A 114 20.50 -11.57 7.75
CA ASP A 114 20.96 -12.97 7.75
C ASP A 114 20.01 -13.81 8.64
N PRO A 115 19.28 -14.80 8.10
CA PRO A 115 18.37 -15.61 8.91
C PRO A 115 19.08 -16.49 9.95
N THR A 116 20.40 -16.67 9.83
CA THR A 116 21.22 -17.47 10.74
C THR A 116 21.90 -16.66 11.84
N ASN A 117 21.62 -15.35 11.92
CA ASN A 117 22.22 -14.48 12.93
C ASN A 117 21.86 -14.92 14.37
N ALA A 118 22.63 -14.46 15.35
CA ALA A 118 22.51 -14.88 16.75
C ALA A 118 21.15 -14.59 17.41
N VAL A 119 20.34 -13.67 16.86
CA VAL A 119 18.98 -13.37 17.33
C VAL A 119 17.97 -14.42 16.84
N GLY A 120 18.26 -15.12 15.73
CA GLY A 120 17.44 -16.22 15.21
C GLY A 120 16.42 -15.84 14.14
N ALA A 121 16.43 -14.60 13.63
CA ALA A 121 15.60 -14.16 12.51
C ALA A 121 16.17 -12.88 11.87
N PRO A 122 15.94 -12.61 10.57
CA PRO A 122 16.19 -11.30 9.95
C PRO A 122 15.43 -10.19 10.69
N PHE A 123 16.07 -9.05 10.92
CA PHE A 123 15.44 -7.96 11.65
C PHE A 123 15.98 -6.57 11.32
N VAL A 124 15.15 -5.59 11.67
CA VAL A 124 15.47 -4.16 11.66
C VAL A 124 15.18 -3.58 13.04
N LEU A 125 16.16 -2.88 13.62
CA LEU A 125 15.94 -1.98 14.75
C LEU A 125 15.68 -0.58 14.20
N MET A 126 14.57 0.02 14.62
CA MET A 126 14.09 1.28 14.09
C MET A 126 13.37 2.13 15.13
N GLU A 127 13.21 3.41 14.80
CA GLU A 127 12.48 4.39 15.60
C GLU A 127 11.08 3.88 15.99
N HIS A 128 10.76 4.02 17.27
CA HIS A 128 9.39 3.90 17.73
C HIS A 128 8.70 5.26 17.52
N ILE A 129 7.82 5.34 16.52
CA ILE A 129 6.98 6.52 16.32
C ILE A 129 5.79 6.44 17.26
N GLU A 130 5.61 7.46 18.09
CA GLU A 130 4.48 7.56 19.00
C GLU A 130 3.15 7.74 18.24
N GLY A 131 2.10 7.07 18.71
CA GLY A 131 0.75 7.21 18.18
C GLY A 131 -0.04 5.91 18.22
N HIS A 132 -1.32 6.01 17.85
CA HIS A 132 -2.21 4.88 17.65
C HIS A 132 -2.52 4.71 16.16
N THR A 133 -2.87 3.49 15.74
CA THR A 133 -3.29 3.29 14.36
C THR A 133 -4.59 4.06 14.09
N LEU A 134 -4.71 4.64 12.90
CA LEU A 134 -5.94 5.31 12.51
C LEU A 134 -7.13 4.32 12.51
N ALA A 135 -6.89 3.04 12.22
CA ALA A 135 -7.91 2.00 12.29
C ALA A 135 -8.59 1.92 13.67
N ASP A 136 -7.81 2.03 14.75
CA ASP A 136 -8.34 2.00 16.12
C ASP A 136 -9.14 3.26 16.47
N MET A 137 -8.72 4.41 15.95
CA MET A 137 -9.34 5.71 16.24
C MET A 137 -10.56 6.02 15.37
N TRP A 138 -10.54 5.61 14.10
CA TRP A 138 -11.51 6.01 13.07
C TRP A 138 -12.99 5.82 13.45
N PRO A 139 -13.39 4.71 14.10
CA PRO A 139 -14.78 4.51 14.53
C PRO A 139 -15.27 5.56 15.53
N ALA A 140 -14.38 6.11 16.35
CA ALA A 140 -14.71 7.08 17.39
C ALA A 140 -14.65 8.54 16.90
N LEU A 141 -14.06 8.81 15.73
CA LEU A 141 -13.93 10.17 15.20
C LEU A 141 -15.27 10.69 14.65
N LYS A 142 -15.58 11.94 15.00
CA LYS A 142 -16.66 12.69 14.36
C LYS A 142 -16.24 13.15 12.98
N THR A 143 -17.21 13.47 12.13
CA THR A 143 -16.99 13.83 10.71
C THR A 143 -16.00 14.98 10.53
N ASP A 144 -16.06 16.03 11.35
CA ASP A 144 -15.12 17.15 11.33
C ASP A 144 -13.66 16.72 11.62
N TYR A 145 -13.46 15.75 12.53
CA TYR A 145 -12.12 15.20 12.80
C TYR A 145 -11.66 14.21 11.73
N ARG A 146 -12.60 13.44 11.14
CA ARG A 146 -12.33 12.61 9.95
C ARG A 146 -11.85 13.47 8.79
N LEU A 147 -12.44 14.63 8.56
CA LEU A 147 -12.00 15.58 7.55
C LEU A 147 -10.60 16.13 7.83
N ALA A 148 -10.27 16.45 9.09
CA ALA A 148 -8.93 16.88 9.47
C ALA A 148 -7.87 15.77 9.21
N VAL A 149 -8.19 14.53 9.57
CA VAL A 149 -7.35 13.34 9.29
C VAL A 149 -7.16 13.17 7.78
N LEU A 150 -8.24 13.22 7.00
CA LEU A 150 -8.19 13.12 5.54
C LEU A 150 -7.37 14.26 4.91
N SER A 151 -7.36 15.45 5.50
CA SER A 151 -6.48 16.55 5.10
C SER A 151 -5.01 16.20 5.25
N ASP A 152 -4.62 15.57 6.37
CA ASP A 152 -3.24 15.11 6.58
C ASP A 152 -2.86 13.99 5.61
N ILE A 153 -3.76 13.04 5.35
CA ILE A 153 -3.55 11.99 4.34
C ILE A 153 -3.39 12.58 2.94
N ALA A 154 -4.20 13.58 2.59
CA ALA A 154 -4.09 14.29 1.32
C ALA A 154 -2.73 15.01 1.17
N LYS A 155 -2.20 15.60 2.25
CA LYS A 155 -0.84 16.18 2.25
C LYS A 155 0.25 15.13 2.02
N VAL A 156 0.10 13.92 2.57
CA VAL A 156 1.02 12.79 2.33
C VAL A 156 1.00 12.40 0.86
N LEU A 157 -0.17 12.15 0.29
CA LEU A 157 -0.29 11.80 -1.15
C LEU A 157 0.26 12.91 -2.04
N ALA A 158 0.01 14.19 -1.71
CA ALA A 158 0.55 15.31 -2.49
C ALA A 158 2.09 15.36 -2.45
N GLN A 159 2.72 15.01 -1.33
CA GLN A 159 4.17 14.90 -1.25
C GLN A 159 4.70 13.72 -2.06
N LEU A 160 4.07 12.55 -1.99
CA LEU A 160 4.43 11.39 -2.83
C LEU A 160 4.23 11.70 -4.32
N ALA A 161 3.22 12.48 -4.68
CA ALA A 161 2.97 12.94 -6.05
C ALA A 161 4.05 13.90 -6.59
N ARG A 162 4.94 14.42 -5.73
CA ARG A 162 6.09 15.23 -6.16
C ARG A 162 7.35 14.38 -6.39
N LEU A 163 7.38 13.15 -5.91
CA LEU A 163 8.47 12.20 -6.16
C LEU A 163 8.26 11.58 -7.54
N ARG A 164 9.10 11.96 -8.52
CA ARG A 164 8.95 11.63 -9.94
C ARG A 164 10.00 10.64 -10.42
N PHE A 165 9.56 9.57 -11.08
CA PHE A 165 10.41 8.49 -11.57
C PHE A 165 10.15 8.17 -13.05
N ASN A 166 11.14 7.65 -13.76
CA ASN A 166 11.03 7.38 -15.21
C ASN A 166 10.61 5.95 -15.54
N VAL A 167 10.58 5.05 -14.55
CA VAL A 167 10.21 3.65 -14.71
C VAL A 167 9.34 3.20 -13.53
N ILE A 168 8.56 2.15 -13.74
CA ILE A 168 7.75 1.42 -12.75
C ILE A 168 8.62 0.31 -12.15
N GLY A 169 8.65 0.20 -10.83
CA GLY A 169 9.47 -0.76 -10.11
C GLY A 169 9.69 -0.35 -8.66
N SER A 170 10.53 -1.07 -7.93
CA SER A 170 10.80 -0.77 -6.52
C SER A 170 12.13 -0.03 -6.34
N LEU A 171 12.19 0.81 -5.30
CA LEU A 171 13.41 1.56 -5.00
C LEU A 171 14.48 0.62 -4.47
N LYS A 172 15.72 0.84 -4.91
CA LYS A 172 16.91 0.20 -4.39
C LYS A 172 17.75 1.20 -3.61
N MET A 173 18.68 0.68 -2.81
CA MET A 173 19.66 1.51 -2.11
C MET A 173 20.33 2.49 -3.09
N GLY A 174 20.44 3.76 -2.69
CA GLY A 174 20.88 4.86 -3.56
C GLY A 174 19.75 5.59 -4.31
N GLY A 175 18.50 5.14 -4.20
CA GLY A 175 17.33 5.84 -4.75
C GLY A 175 17.05 5.57 -6.23
N VAL A 176 17.68 4.53 -6.80
CA VAL A 176 17.41 4.07 -8.17
C VAL A 176 16.25 3.08 -8.17
N VAL A 177 15.37 3.18 -9.16
CA VAL A 177 14.28 2.21 -9.35
C VAL A 177 14.79 0.99 -10.11
N GLY A 178 14.61 -0.20 -9.54
CA GLY A 178 14.97 -1.48 -10.15
C GLY A 178 13.78 -2.42 -10.26
N GLN A 179 14.08 -3.73 -10.26
CA GLN A 179 13.05 -4.77 -10.27
C GLN A 179 12.06 -4.56 -9.12
N MET A 180 10.78 -4.66 -9.46
CA MET A 180 9.68 -4.59 -8.52
C MET A 180 9.73 -5.75 -7.54
N GLN A 181 9.59 -5.44 -6.26
CA GLN A 181 9.29 -6.41 -5.22
C GLN A 181 7.78 -6.61 -5.18
N ASN A 182 7.30 -7.83 -5.37
CA ASN A 182 5.87 -8.14 -5.43
C ASN A 182 5.60 -9.53 -4.86
N GLN A 183 4.49 -9.67 -4.15
CA GLN A 183 4.05 -10.93 -3.53
C GLN A 183 3.47 -11.94 -4.53
N THR A 184 2.91 -11.50 -5.66
CA THR A 184 2.16 -12.35 -6.60
C THR A 184 2.98 -12.92 -7.73
N ILE A 185 4.12 -12.30 -8.06
CA ILE A 185 5.09 -12.82 -9.02
C ILE A 185 6.16 -13.50 -8.17
N PRO A 186 6.42 -14.81 -8.24
CA PRO A 186 7.53 -15.45 -7.53
C PRO A 186 8.92 -14.93 -7.93
N ASP A 187 9.92 -15.04 -7.04
CA ASP A 187 11.27 -14.47 -7.26
C ASP A 187 12.00 -15.15 -8.43
N HIS A 188 11.68 -16.42 -8.70
CA HIS A 188 12.27 -17.18 -9.80
C HIS A 188 11.69 -16.84 -11.17
N LEU A 189 10.53 -16.17 -11.24
CA LEU A 189 9.92 -15.82 -12.52
C LEU A 189 10.54 -14.54 -13.10
N SER A 190 10.87 -14.61 -14.39
CA SER A 190 11.36 -13.47 -15.15
C SER A 190 10.27 -12.38 -15.29
N GLY A 191 10.69 -11.13 -15.50
CA GLY A 191 9.76 -10.06 -15.88
C GLY A 191 9.35 -9.07 -14.81
N ARG A 192 10.06 -8.95 -13.67
CA ARG A 192 9.74 -7.96 -12.62
C ARG A 192 10.18 -6.51 -12.93
N GLY A 193 10.44 -6.18 -14.19
CA GLY A 193 10.85 -4.83 -14.59
C GLY A 193 12.32 -4.50 -14.24
N PRO A 194 12.69 -3.21 -14.08
CA PRO A 194 11.79 -2.06 -14.09
C PRO A 194 11.11 -1.86 -15.46
N PHE A 195 9.88 -1.36 -15.46
CA PHE A 195 9.07 -1.20 -16.67
C PHE A 195 9.04 0.25 -17.14
N ARG A 196 9.06 0.46 -18.46
CA ARG A 196 9.00 1.80 -19.05
C ARG A 196 7.59 2.26 -19.36
N SER A 197 6.63 1.34 -19.44
CA SER A 197 5.24 1.62 -19.75
C SER A 197 4.28 0.84 -18.84
N LEU A 198 3.07 1.36 -18.67
CA LEU A 198 1.96 0.67 -18.01
C LEU A 198 1.64 -0.68 -18.68
N LYS A 199 1.72 -0.73 -20.01
CA LYS A 199 1.52 -1.94 -20.80
C LYS A 199 2.52 -3.03 -20.43
N ASP A 200 3.82 -2.72 -20.40
CA ASP A 200 4.86 -3.68 -20.03
C ASP A 200 4.68 -4.19 -18.60
N TYR A 201 4.29 -3.29 -17.68
CA TYR A 201 3.95 -3.65 -16.30
C TYR A 201 2.75 -4.59 -16.22
N MET A 202 1.65 -4.32 -16.92
CA MET A 202 0.47 -5.18 -16.86
C MET A 202 0.74 -6.56 -17.50
N LEU A 203 1.43 -6.59 -18.63
CA LEU A 203 1.78 -7.83 -19.32
C LEU A 203 2.74 -8.71 -18.50
N SER A 204 3.52 -8.13 -17.58
CA SER A 204 4.46 -8.92 -16.77
C SER A 204 3.80 -9.89 -15.79
N PHE A 205 2.53 -9.68 -15.45
CA PHE A 205 1.79 -10.59 -14.57
C PHE A 205 1.20 -11.80 -15.30
N LEU A 206 1.41 -11.90 -16.61
CA LEU A 206 0.86 -12.97 -17.46
C LEU A 206 1.97 -13.83 -18.11
N PRO A 207 2.99 -14.31 -17.36
CA PRO A 207 4.08 -15.07 -17.95
C PRO A 207 3.60 -16.45 -18.43
N LYS A 208 4.12 -16.90 -19.58
CA LYS A 208 3.76 -18.20 -20.18
C LYS A 208 4.22 -19.38 -19.32
N ASP A 209 5.32 -19.19 -18.62
CA ASP A 209 5.98 -20.12 -17.70
C ASP A 209 5.50 -19.97 -16.24
N SER A 210 4.36 -19.31 -16.00
CA SER A 210 3.76 -19.22 -14.68
C SER A 210 3.38 -20.60 -14.10
N ASP A 211 3.52 -20.74 -12.79
CA ASP A 211 3.05 -21.89 -12.00
C ASP A 211 1.51 -21.89 -11.77
N ARG A 212 0.79 -20.89 -12.32
CA ARG A 212 -0.67 -20.78 -12.23
C ARG A 212 -1.40 -21.91 -12.98
N PRO A 213 -2.66 -22.23 -12.61
CA PRO A 213 -3.44 -23.32 -13.22
C PRO A 213 -3.50 -23.23 -14.76
N GLN A 214 -3.45 -24.38 -15.44
CA GLN A 214 -3.37 -24.42 -16.91
C GLN A 214 -4.57 -23.77 -17.61
N ASP A 215 -5.76 -23.88 -17.03
CA ASP A 215 -6.98 -23.28 -17.54
C ASP A 215 -7.05 -21.76 -17.31
N VAL A 216 -6.39 -21.25 -16.27
CA VAL A 216 -6.13 -19.80 -16.09
C VAL A 216 -5.17 -19.31 -17.17
N LYS A 217 -4.03 -20.00 -17.37
CA LYS A 217 -3.03 -19.65 -18.38
C LYS A 217 -3.57 -19.69 -19.81
N ALA A 218 -4.54 -20.55 -20.08
CA ALA A 218 -5.22 -20.61 -21.38
C ALA A 218 -5.94 -19.30 -21.75
N LEU A 219 -6.28 -18.45 -20.78
CA LEU A 219 -6.91 -17.15 -21.00
C LEU A 219 -5.89 -16.04 -21.29
N TYR A 220 -4.61 -16.22 -20.94
CA TYR A 220 -3.59 -15.17 -21.02
C TYR A 220 -3.40 -14.61 -22.43
N PRO A 221 -3.39 -15.39 -23.53
CA PRO A 221 -3.23 -14.82 -24.87
C PRO A 221 -4.31 -13.79 -25.21
N ALA A 222 -5.58 -14.08 -24.87
CA ALA A 222 -6.69 -13.16 -25.10
C ALA A 222 -6.59 -11.92 -24.20
N ILE A 223 -6.22 -12.10 -22.93
CA ILE A 223 -6.04 -11.00 -21.98
C ILE A 223 -4.89 -10.08 -22.42
N CYS A 224 -3.75 -10.64 -22.83
CA CYS A 224 -2.62 -9.87 -23.34
C CYS A 224 -3.01 -9.03 -24.56
N GLU A 225 -3.83 -9.58 -25.46
CA GLU A 225 -4.34 -8.86 -26.62
C GLU A 225 -5.24 -7.69 -26.22
N GLU A 226 -6.18 -7.91 -25.29
CA GLU A 226 -7.07 -6.85 -24.80
C GLU A 226 -6.33 -5.79 -23.99
N ILE A 227 -5.38 -6.16 -23.13
CA ILE A 227 -4.52 -5.21 -22.40
C ILE A 227 -3.71 -4.36 -23.40
N THR A 228 -3.13 -5.00 -24.43
CA THR A 228 -2.37 -4.28 -25.46
C THR A 228 -3.25 -3.26 -26.16
N ARG A 229 -4.42 -3.66 -26.66
CA ARG A 229 -5.38 -2.72 -27.27
C ARG A 229 -5.79 -1.60 -26.32
N PHE A 230 -6.11 -1.94 -25.07
CA PHE A 230 -6.55 -0.98 -24.07
C PHE A 230 -5.49 0.08 -23.80
N CYS A 231 -4.22 -0.33 -23.63
CA CYS A 231 -3.10 0.56 -23.38
C CYS A 231 -2.71 1.37 -24.63
N ASP A 232 -2.71 0.77 -25.81
CA ASP A 232 -2.37 1.46 -27.07
C ASP A 232 -3.37 2.58 -27.37
N ALA A 233 -4.67 2.34 -27.13
CA ALA A 233 -5.71 3.37 -27.28
C ALA A 233 -5.59 4.52 -26.26
N ARG A 234 -4.69 4.41 -25.29
CA ARG A 234 -4.48 5.34 -24.17
C ARG A 234 -3.05 5.85 -24.10
N GLU A 235 -2.27 5.61 -25.14
CA GLU A 235 -0.92 6.13 -25.25
C GLU A 235 -0.95 7.67 -25.20
N GLY A 236 -0.02 8.26 -24.44
CA GLY A 236 0.06 9.70 -24.25
C GLY A 236 -0.86 10.28 -23.17
N ILE A 237 -1.74 9.47 -22.56
CA ILE A 237 -2.53 9.93 -21.40
C ILE A 237 -1.60 10.13 -20.21
N GLU A 238 -1.51 11.39 -19.76
CA GLU A 238 -0.49 11.86 -18.83
C GLU A 238 -0.57 11.15 -17.46
N VAL A 239 -1.78 10.94 -16.93
CA VAL A 239 -1.99 10.26 -15.64
C VAL A 239 -1.59 8.78 -15.63
N LEU A 240 -1.48 8.16 -16.83
CA LEU A 240 -1.08 6.76 -17.02
C LEU A 240 0.41 6.61 -17.40
N SER A 241 1.08 7.71 -17.72
CA SER A 241 2.40 7.72 -18.33
C SER A 241 3.47 8.22 -17.34
N ALA A 242 4.74 8.12 -17.74
CA ALA A 242 5.82 8.74 -17.00
C ALA A 242 5.66 10.28 -16.95
N PRO A 243 6.11 10.98 -15.89
CA PRO A 243 6.78 10.40 -14.73
C PRO A 243 5.82 9.60 -13.84
N TYR A 244 6.32 8.50 -13.27
CA TYR A 244 5.64 7.67 -12.26
C TYR A 244 5.83 8.27 -10.85
N ARG A 245 5.03 7.82 -9.88
CA ARG A 245 5.03 8.25 -8.48
C ARG A 245 5.31 7.11 -7.54
N LEU A 246 5.89 7.40 -6.39
CA LEU A 246 6.08 6.43 -5.33
C LEU A 246 4.75 6.13 -4.63
N LEU A 247 4.40 4.85 -4.54
CA LEU A 247 3.27 4.30 -3.80
C LEU A 247 3.78 3.53 -2.58
N HIS A 248 2.99 3.59 -1.50
CA HIS A 248 3.29 2.92 -0.23
C HIS A 248 3.35 1.38 -0.36
N GLY A 249 2.47 0.79 -1.16
CA GLY A 249 2.28 -0.66 -1.24
C GLY A 249 0.99 -1.10 -0.54
N ASP A 250 0.78 -0.64 0.71
CA ASP A 250 -0.44 -0.87 1.51
C ASP A 250 -0.87 0.41 2.24
N PHE A 251 -1.38 1.40 1.51
CA PHE A 251 -1.72 2.73 2.07
C PHE A 251 -3.09 2.72 2.74
N ASP A 252 -3.19 2.11 3.92
CA ASP A 252 -4.43 1.91 4.68
C ASP A 252 -4.29 2.43 6.12
N PHE A 253 -5.42 2.72 6.80
CA PHE A 253 -5.49 3.30 8.15
C PHE A 253 -4.73 2.52 9.24
N GLN A 254 -4.42 1.24 9.03
CA GLN A 254 -3.64 0.41 9.94
C GLN A 254 -2.16 0.78 9.94
N ASN A 255 -1.70 1.37 8.83
CA ASN A 255 -0.31 1.78 8.58
C ASN A 255 -0.11 3.29 8.78
N MET A 256 -1.12 3.98 9.33
CA MET A 256 -1.09 5.41 9.61
C MET A 256 -1.21 5.61 11.12
N LEU A 257 -0.20 6.23 11.72
CA LEU A 257 -0.17 6.56 13.15
C LEU A 257 -0.62 8.00 13.35
N PHE A 258 -1.52 8.21 14.31
CA PHE A 258 -1.94 9.53 14.75
C PHE A 258 -1.83 9.65 16.27
N ILE A 259 -1.58 10.88 16.72
CA ILE A 259 -1.63 11.26 18.13
C ILE A 259 -2.93 12.03 18.35
N TRP A 260 -3.70 11.63 19.36
CA TRP A 260 -4.92 12.30 19.77
C TRP A 260 -4.84 12.73 21.24
N GLU A 261 -4.17 13.86 21.47
CA GLU A 261 -3.85 14.36 22.82
C GLU A 261 -5.09 14.75 23.64
N SER A 262 -6.14 15.24 22.97
CA SER A 262 -7.36 15.70 23.61
C SER A 262 -8.58 15.55 22.70
N PRO A 263 -9.74 15.15 23.24
CA PRO A 263 -11.01 15.16 22.51
C PRO A 263 -11.45 16.55 22.01
N ALA A 264 -10.80 17.63 22.47
CA ALA A 264 -11.09 19.00 22.03
C ALA A 264 -10.37 19.40 20.74
N THR A 265 -9.39 18.62 20.28
CA THR A 265 -8.59 18.89 19.09
C THR A 265 -8.60 17.68 18.14
N PRO A 266 -8.50 17.88 16.82
CA PRO A 266 -8.41 16.76 15.89
C PRO A 266 -7.10 15.99 16.09
N PRO A 267 -7.10 14.66 15.82
CA PRO A 267 -5.88 13.87 15.77
C PRO A 267 -4.91 14.42 14.72
N ARG A 268 -3.60 14.28 14.96
CA ARG A 268 -2.54 14.71 14.02
C ARG A 268 -1.69 13.53 13.59
N LEU A 269 -1.36 13.48 12.30
CA LEU A 269 -0.50 12.42 11.75
C LEU A 269 0.87 12.47 12.44
N SER A 270 1.31 11.34 12.98
CA SER A 270 2.64 11.18 13.59
C SER A 270 3.56 10.27 12.80
N GLY A 271 3.03 9.34 11.99
CA GLY A 271 3.84 8.39 11.23
C GLY A 271 3.11 7.66 10.11
N ILE A 272 3.83 7.32 9.06
CA ILE A 272 3.44 6.33 8.05
C ILE A 272 4.43 5.17 8.13
N ILE A 273 3.93 3.98 8.47
CA ILE A 273 4.72 2.77 8.72
C ILE A 273 4.43 1.70 7.67
N ASP A 274 5.27 0.66 7.66
CA ASP A 274 5.09 -0.52 6.80
C ASP A 274 5.16 -0.26 5.28
N TRP A 275 6.34 0.16 4.80
CA TRP A 275 6.58 0.49 3.39
C TRP A 275 6.91 -0.74 2.50
N ASP A 276 6.48 -1.92 2.93
CA ASP A 276 6.72 -3.16 2.22
C ASP A 276 6.04 -3.16 0.86
N PHE A 277 6.70 -3.74 -0.15
CA PHE A 277 6.20 -3.80 -1.53
C PHE A 277 5.87 -2.42 -2.12
N SER A 278 6.44 -1.35 -1.55
CA SER A 278 6.44 -0.02 -2.14
C SER A 278 7.03 -0.06 -3.55
N ARG A 279 6.38 0.69 -4.44
CA ARG A 279 6.70 0.69 -5.87
C ARG A 279 6.39 2.03 -6.48
N THR A 280 6.99 2.28 -7.62
CA THR A 280 6.66 3.41 -8.48
C THR A 280 5.60 2.97 -9.48
N ALA A 281 4.58 3.78 -9.71
CA ALA A 281 3.47 3.50 -10.62
C ALA A 281 2.88 4.80 -11.19
N PRO A 282 2.00 4.74 -12.20
CA PRO A 282 1.31 5.93 -12.73
C PRO A 282 0.66 6.78 -11.64
N LEU A 283 0.56 8.10 -11.87
CA LEU A 283 -0.14 9.03 -10.98
C LEU A 283 -1.58 8.56 -10.71
N TYR A 284 -2.21 7.96 -11.72
CA TYR A 284 -3.49 7.26 -11.61
C TYR A 284 -3.59 6.36 -10.37
N HIS A 285 -2.58 5.53 -10.09
CA HIS A 285 -2.64 4.58 -8.96
C HIS A 285 -2.30 5.22 -7.61
N LEU A 286 -1.62 6.38 -7.61
CA LEU A 286 -1.38 7.13 -6.37
C LEU A 286 -2.64 7.88 -5.93
N CYS A 287 -3.35 8.49 -6.87
CA CYS A 287 -4.60 9.21 -6.63
C CYS A 287 -5.75 8.21 -6.46
N GLU A 288 -5.87 7.65 -5.27
CA GLU A 288 -6.96 6.74 -4.88
C GLU A 288 -7.67 7.23 -3.62
N TYR A 289 -8.93 6.86 -3.47
CA TYR A 289 -9.63 7.04 -2.21
C TYR A 289 -9.03 6.13 -1.14
N PRO A 290 -8.85 6.61 0.10
CA PRO A 290 -8.58 5.73 1.22
C PRO A 290 -9.64 4.64 1.30
N ARG A 291 -9.22 3.39 1.48
CA ARG A 291 -10.11 2.22 1.40
C ARG A 291 -11.25 2.28 2.42
N PHE A 292 -10.99 2.84 3.59
CA PHE A 292 -11.94 3.00 4.68
C PHE A 292 -12.98 4.12 4.48
N ILE A 293 -12.93 4.85 3.36
CA ILE A 293 -14.00 5.76 2.92
C ILE A 293 -14.65 5.33 1.60
N LEU A 294 -14.29 4.15 1.07
CA LEU A 294 -15.00 3.51 -0.04
C LEU A 294 -16.24 2.80 0.48
N ASP A 295 -17.24 2.68 -0.39
CA ASP A 295 -18.48 1.99 -0.07
C ASP A 295 -18.27 0.48 -0.01
N ASN A 296 -18.98 -0.14 0.93
CA ASN A 296 -18.96 -1.58 1.17
C ASN A 296 -20.41 -2.07 1.29
N ASP A 297 -20.74 -3.14 0.55
CA ASP A 297 -22.09 -3.71 0.51
C ASP A 297 -22.65 -4.10 1.89
N THR A 298 -21.79 -4.29 2.90
CA THR A 298 -22.20 -4.60 4.28
C THR A 298 -22.47 -3.37 5.16
N GLU A 299 -22.09 -2.17 4.71
CA GLU A 299 -22.10 -0.92 5.50
C GLU A 299 -22.87 0.19 4.79
N ILE A 300 -24.03 -0.16 4.22
CA ILE A 300 -24.90 0.74 3.43
C ILE A 300 -25.23 2.05 4.18
N GLY A 301 -25.31 2.00 5.51
CA GLY A 301 -25.55 3.19 6.35
C GLY A 301 -24.47 4.28 6.25
N LEU A 302 -23.26 3.93 5.81
CA LEU A 302 -22.14 4.86 5.66
C LEU A 302 -22.07 5.54 4.29
N TYR A 303 -22.84 5.10 3.29
CA TYR A 303 -22.68 5.56 1.89
C TYR A 303 -22.79 7.07 1.74
N ARG A 304 -23.73 7.69 2.46
CA ARG A 304 -23.90 9.14 2.43
C ARG A 304 -22.71 9.89 3.02
N GLU A 305 -22.16 9.39 4.14
CA GLU A 305 -20.99 10.00 4.78
C GLU A 305 -19.74 9.77 3.93
N ASN A 306 -19.51 8.54 3.47
CA ASN A 306 -18.41 8.17 2.59
C ASN A 306 -18.36 9.02 1.32
N ARG A 307 -19.51 9.23 0.67
CA ARG A 307 -19.60 10.14 -0.48
C ARG A 307 -19.12 11.55 -0.13
N LEU A 308 -19.61 12.13 0.97
CA LEU A 308 -19.17 13.46 1.42
C LEU A 308 -17.66 13.49 1.73
N LEU A 309 -17.15 12.47 2.42
CA LEU A 309 -15.72 12.36 2.74
C LEU A 309 -14.86 12.25 1.49
N ARG A 310 -15.32 11.51 0.46
CA ARG A 310 -14.62 11.35 -0.81
C ARG A 310 -14.64 12.65 -1.63
N GLU A 311 -15.77 13.35 -1.71
CA GLU A 311 -15.88 14.70 -2.29
C GLU A 311 -14.87 15.67 -1.63
N GLU A 312 -14.82 15.71 -0.30
CA GLU A 312 -13.86 16.56 0.42
C GLU A 312 -12.41 16.10 0.22
N PHE A 313 -12.15 14.80 0.20
CA PHE A 313 -10.81 14.28 0.03
C PHE A 313 -10.18 14.67 -1.32
N VAL A 314 -10.92 14.55 -2.43
CA VAL A 314 -10.41 14.98 -3.74
C VAL A 314 -10.10 16.48 -3.73
N ARG A 315 -10.96 17.29 -3.11
CA ARG A 315 -10.77 18.73 -2.99
C ARG A 315 -9.51 19.06 -2.19
N MET A 316 -9.34 18.46 -1.01
CA MET A 316 -8.18 18.65 -0.16
C MET A 316 -6.87 18.22 -0.85
N LEU A 317 -6.88 17.09 -1.56
CA LEU A 317 -5.72 16.62 -2.32
C LEU A 317 -5.36 17.61 -3.44
N ALA A 318 -6.35 18.07 -4.21
CA ALA A 318 -6.13 19.05 -5.28
C ALA A 318 -5.63 20.41 -4.74
N GLN A 319 -6.11 20.85 -3.57
CA GLN A 319 -5.69 22.10 -2.93
C GLN A 319 -4.23 22.13 -2.47
N ASN A 320 -3.58 20.96 -2.35
CA ASN A 320 -2.15 20.89 -2.09
C ASN A 320 -1.27 21.33 -3.29
N PHE A 321 -1.88 21.60 -4.44
CA PHE A 321 -1.23 22.10 -5.65
C PHE A 321 -1.71 23.53 -5.98
N PRO A 322 -0.87 24.38 -6.60
CA PRO A 322 -1.25 25.76 -6.90
C PRO A 322 -2.55 25.83 -7.70
N LYS A 323 -3.36 26.85 -7.44
CA LYS A 323 -4.58 27.10 -8.22
C LYS A 323 -4.20 27.26 -9.70
N HIS A 324 -4.94 26.60 -10.59
CA HIS A 324 -4.69 26.55 -12.04
C HIS A 324 -3.38 25.87 -12.48
N SER A 325 -2.73 25.07 -11.62
CA SER A 325 -1.57 24.27 -12.06
C SER A 325 -1.99 23.01 -12.79
N ARG A 326 -1.15 22.55 -13.74
CA ARG A 326 -1.37 21.29 -14.45
C ARG A 326 -1.42 20.09 -13.49
N GLU A 327 -0.59 20.07 -12.44
CA GLU A 327 -0.63 19.01 -11.43
C GLU A 327 -1.97 18.95 -10.70
N ARG A 328 -2.57 20.11 -10.40
CA ARG A 328 -3.89 20.18 -9.77
C ARG A 328 -4.97 19.59 -10.68
N GLU A 329 -4.91 19.88 -11.97
CA GLU A 329 -5.80 19.28 -12.97
C GLU A 329 -5.61 17.77 -13.06
N LEU A 330 -4.36 17.30 -13.15
CA LEU A 330 -4.03 15.88 -13.26
C LEU A 330 -4.53 15.06 -12.07
N VAL A 331 -4.41 15.59 -10.84
CA VAL A 331 -4.96 14.95 -9.64
C VAL A 331 -6.47 14.74 -9.79
N ARG A 332 -7.20 15.76 -10.24
CA ARG A 332 -8.66 15.67 -10.46
C ARG A 332 -8.97 14.70 -11.61
N GLU A 333 -8.18 14.75 -12.68
CA GLU A 333 -8.30 13.86 -13.83
C GLU A 333 -8.15 12.39 -13.42
N CYS A 334 -7.25 12.06 -12.48
CA CYS A 334 -7.10 10.68 -12.00
C CYS A 334 -8.40 10.06 -11.48
N PHE A 335 -9.20 10.82 -10.72
CA PHE A 335 -10.49 10.33 -10.18
C PHE A 335 -11.56 10.20 -11.28
N ARG A 336 -11.55 11.10 -12.26
CA ARG A 336 -12.39 11.02 -13.48
C ARG A 336 -12.00 9.85 -14.39
N TYR A 337 -10.74 9.44 -14.35
CA TYR A 337 -10.21 8.41 -15.25
C TYR A 337 -10.45 6.98 -14.76
N LYS A 338 -10.97 6.82 -13.53
CA LYS A 338 -11.08 5.51 -12.87
C LYS A 338 -11.85 4.50 -13.70
N THR A 339 -11.25 3.34 -13.93
CA THR A 339 -11.87 2.27 -14.74
C THR A 339 -11.60 0.90 -14.14
N PHE A 340 -12.57 -0.01 -14.27
CA PHE A 340 -12.42 -1.40 -13.88
C PHE A 340 -11.23 -2.07 -14.58
N ALA A 341 -10.92 -1.68 -15.83
CA ALA A 341 -9.79 -2.26 -16.56
C ALA A 341 -8.44 -2.06 -15.83
N LEU A 342 -8.25 -0.97 -15.09
CA LEU A 342 -7.03 -0.71 -14.33
C LEU A 342 -7.15 -1.18 -12.87
N ASN A 343 -8.24 -0.83 -12.19
CA ASN A 343 -8.43 -1.17 -10.79
C ASN A 343 -8.66 -2.68 -10.58
N GLY A 344 -9.47 -3.28 -11.46
CA GLY A 344 -9.72 -4.71 -11.48
C GLY A 344 -8.46 -5.51 -11.81
N PHE A 345 -7.56 -4.97 -12.66
CA PHE A 345 -6.28 -5.63 -12.93
C PHE A 345 -5.43 -5.78 -11.67
N GLU A 346 -5.26 -4.70 -10.91
CA GLU A 346 -4.50 -4.74 -9.66
C GLU A 346 -5.10 -5.78 -8.70
N SER A 347 -6.42 -5.78 -8.53
CA SER A 347 -7.12 -6.72 -7.64
C SER A 347 -6.99 -8.18 -8.08
N VAL A 348 -7.03 -8.46 -9.38
CA VAL A 348 -7.04 -9.84 -9.90
C VAL A 348 -5.63 -10.41 -10.01
N PHE A 349 -4.64 -9.60 -10.39
CA PHE A 349 -3.30 -10.07 -10.75
C PHE A 349 -2.18 -9.60 -9.81
N ALA A 350 -2.27 -8.38 -9.27
CA ALA A 350 -1.12 -7.70 -8.67
C ALA A 350 -1.09 -7.71 -7.13
N THR A 351 -2.23 -7.83 -6.47
CA THR A 351 -2.32 -7.64 -5.00
C THR A 351 -2.36 -8.92 -4.18
N CYS A 352 -2.80 -10.05 -4.73
CA CYS A 352 -2.88 -11.30 -4.00
C CYS A 352 -2.89 -12.54 -4.93
N THR A 353 -2.58 -13.69 -4.32
CA THR A 353 -2.80 -15.02 -4.92
C THR A 353 -4.15 -15.56 -4.49
N TRP A 354 -4.86 -16.21 -5.41
CA TRP A 354 -6.19 -16.73 -5.17
C TRP A 354 -6.18 -18.26 -5.11
N SER A 355 -7.20 -18.87 -4.49
CA SER A 355 -7.43 -20.30 -4.67
C SER A 355 -7.73 -20.59 -6.15
N ALA A 356 -7.29 -21.74 -6.68
CA ALA A 356 -7.40 -22.05 -8.11
C ALA A 356 -8.82 -21.87 -8.68
N LYS A 357 -9.85 -22.26 -7.90
CA LYS A 357 -11.25 -22.10 -8.31
C LYS A 357 -11.66 -20.63 -8.43
N LEU A 358 -11.27 -19.81 -7.46
CA LEU A 358 -11.61 -18.39 -7.43
C LEU A 358 -10.81 -17.62 -8.47
N GLU A 359 -9.52 -17.96 -8.62
CA GLU A 359 -8.63 -17.35 -9.61
C GLU A 359 -9.19 -17.44 -11.02
N LYS A 360 -9.60 -18.64 -11.46
CA LYS A 360 -10.20 -18.84 -12.77
C LYS A 360 -11.43 -17.96 -13.01
N MET A 361 -12.30 -17.87 -12.01
CA MET A 361 -13.51 -17.07 -12.09
C MET A 361 -13.18 -15.59 -12.28
N LEU A 362 -12.27 -15.06 -11.47
CA LEU A 362 -11.85 -13.66 -11.49
C LEU A 362 -11.13 -13.30 -12.80
N VAL A 363 -10.20 -14.15 -13.25
CA VAL A 363 -9.46 -13.93 -14.50
C VAL A 363 -10.39 -13.98 -15.71
N LYS A 364 -11.38 -14.87 -15.70
CA LYS A 364 -12.40 -14.95 -16.75
C LYS A 364 -13.30 -13.71 -16.76
N ASP A 365 -13.82 -13.29 -15.60
CA ASP A 365 -14.64 -12.07 -15.49
C ASP A 365 -13.86 -10.84 -15.94
N TYR A 366 -12.60 -10.70 -15.52
CA TYR A 366 -11.75 -9.61 -15.99
C TYR A 366 -11.60 -9.55 -17.52
N LEU A 367 -11.41 -10.69 -18.19
CA LEU A 367 -11.39 -10.75 -19.66
C LEU A 367 -12.73 -10.32 -20.28
N GLU A 368 -13.86 -10.78 -19.73
CA GLU A 368 -15.20 -10.42 -20.19
C GLU A 368 -15.46 -8.91 -20.02
N GLN A 369 -14.95 -8.29 -18.95
CA GLN A 369 -15.05 -6.85 -18.73
C GLN A 369 -14.20 -6.03 -19.72
N LEU A 370 -12.99 -6.48 -20.05
CA LEU A 370 -12.17 -5.83 -21.08
C LEU A 370 -12.85 -5.89 -22.46
N GLN A 371 -13.41 -7.04 -22.82
CA GLN A 371 -14.14 -7.21 -24.09
C GLN A 371 -15.42 -6.37 -24.12
N SER A 372 -16.14 -6.29 -23.00
CA SER A 372 -17.31 -5.42 -22.86
C SER A 372 -16.94 -3.96 -23.04
N LEU A 373 -15.85 -3.51 -22.42
CA LEU A 373 -15.35 -2.14 -22.57
C LEU A 373 -14.96 -1.83 -24.03
N ARG A 374 -14.28 -2.75 -24.71
CA ARG A 374 -13.94 -2.64 -26.14
C ARG A 374 -15.18 -2.47 -27.02
N GLU A 375 -16.25 -3.19 -26.70
CA GLU A 375 -17.52 -3.18 -27.45
C GLU A 375 -18.45 -2.03 -27.06
N GLY A 376 -18.03 -1.14 -26.16
CA GLY A 376 -18.87 -0.04 -25.65
C GLY A 376 -20.05 -0.53 -24.80
N ARG A 377 -19.99 -1.76 -24.28
CA ARG A 377 -20.98 -2.30 -23.34
C ARG A 377 -20.68 -1.81 -21.92
N LYS A 378 -21.70 -1.82 -21.06
CA LYS A 378 -21.56 -1.47 -19.64
C LYS A 378 -20.55 -2.41 -18.97
N SER A 379 -19.48 -1.86 -18.42
CA SER A 379 -18.50 -2.60 -17.61
C SER A 379 -18.87 -2.55 -16.12
N LEU A 380 -18.15 -3.32 -15.31
CA LEU A 380 -18.20 -3.16 -13.86
C LEU A 380 -17.72 -1.77 -13.42
N PRO A 381 -18.20 -1.30 -12.25
CA PRO A 381 -17.68 -0.11 -11.58
C PRO A 381 -16.16 -0.17 -11.35
N PRO A 382 -15.47 0.97 -11.32
CA PRO A 382 -14.04 1.01 -11.01
C PRO A 382 -13.70 0.70 -9.55
N TYR A 383 -14.68 0.77 -8.65
CA TYR A 383 -14.52 0.50 -7.22
C TYR A 383 -15.45 -0.63 -6.79
N ASN A 384 -14.91 -1.57 -6.02
CA ASN A 384 -15.70 -2.64 -5.40
C ASN A 384 -16.69 -2.05 -4.37
N GLY A 385 -17.83 -2.71 -4.16
CA GLY A 385 -18.89 -2.26 -3.22
C GLY A 385 -19.79 -1.14 -3.75
N ARG A 386 -19.47 -0.56 -4.91
CA ARG A 386 -20.28 0.46 -5.57
C ARG A 386 -21.24 -0.19 -6.58
N GLY A 387 -22.27 -0.88 -6.08
CA GLY A 387 -23.16 -1.72 -6.90
C GLY A 387 -24.04 -0.98 -7.92
N ASP A 388 -24.07 0.36 -7.91
CA ASP A 388 -25.06 1.18 -8.59
C ASP A 388 -24.55 1.89 -9.86
N SER A 389 -23.28 2.32 -9.92
CA SER A 389 -22.76 3.10 -11.06
C SER A 389 -21.48 2.54 -11.69
N PRO A 390 -21.48 2.25 -13.01
CA PRO A 390 -20.26 1.90 -13.75
C PRO A 390 -19.37 3.12 -14.02
N GLU A 391 -19.87 4.33 -13.76
CA GLU A 391 -19.18 5.56 -14.13
C GLU A 391 -18.03 5.87 -13.16
N PRO A 392 -16.90 6.40 -13.67
CA PRO A 392 -15.84 6.91 -12.83
C PRO A 392 -16.38 7.94 -11.86
N ASP A 393 -15.97 7.84 -10.60
CA ASP A 393 -16.43 8.77 -9.60
C ASP A 393 -15.67 10.10 -9.68
N SER A 394 -16.25 11.07 -10.37
CA SER A 394 -15.80 12.45 -10.30
C SER A 394 -16.65 13.18 -9.26
N GLU A 395 -16.24 13.06 -8.01
CA GLU A 395 -16.81 13.79 -6.87
C GLU A 395 -16.52 15.32 -6.94
N LEU A 396 -16.04 15.80 -8.10
CA LEU A 396 -15.93 17.21 -8.48
C LEU A 396 -16.79 17.46 -9.71
N SER A 397 -17.76 18.36 -9.57
CA SER A 397 -18.53 18.89 -10.70
C SER A 397 -17.66 19.80 -11.58
N SER A 398 -18.07 20.07 -12.83
CA SER A 398 -17.42 21.06 -13.69
C SER A 398 -17.43 22.48 -13.09
N ASP A 399 -18.32 22.75 -12.14
CA ASP A 399 -18.58 24.09 -11.63
C ASP A 399 -17.65 24.47 -10.46
N ASP A 400 -16.95 23.48 -9.87
CA ASP A 400 -15.94 23.66 -8.81
C ASP A 400 -14.59 24.22 -9.33
N GLU A 401 -14.55 24.71 -10.58
CA GLU A 401 -13.42 25.43 -11.15
C GLU A 401 -13.44 26.93 -10.84
N ASN A 402 -14.59 27.47 -10.40
CA ASN A 402 -14.79 28.91 -10.19
C ASN A 402 -14.62 29.39 -8.73
N LEU A 403 -14.25 28.51 -7.79
CA LEU A 403 -14.01 28.86 -6.37
C LEU A 403 -12.52 28.85 -6.02
#